data_AF-A0A4S2TJP2-F1
#
_entry.id   AF-A0A4S2TJP2-F1
#
_cell.length_a   1.000
_cell.length_b   1.000
_cell.length_c   1.000
_cell.angle_alpha   90.00
_cell.angle_beta   90.00
_cell.angle_gamma   90.00
#
_symmetry.space_group_name_H-M   'P 1'
#
loop_
_entity.id
_entity.type
_entity.pdbx_description
1 polymer ?
#
loop_
_entity_poly.entity_id
_entity_poly.type
_entity_poly.pdbx_seq_one_letter_code
_entity_poly.pdbx_strand_id
1 'polypeptide(L)'
;MAPDWDTLTATDVAHPLDNPVWAALAGTHRDYAEVVGRAARYLPDANPFAALADPADPRAWADLAALVGPGREVWLTGLPTPPEGWETVRSIPGVQLDGSAVRAEADPEAVRLGPADVAEMLELVRLTEPGPFAPRTVELGTYLGIRRGGRLVAMAGERMRPPGWSEISAVCTRPDHRGEGLAGRLVRAVAAAVRERGDVPFLHAAAANTGAIRLYRSMGFVLRREPVFIGLRTPGVAPETSPGGAGADPAPPSGDAGIPVRENGFQGTGKGHTR
;
A
#
# COMPACT_ATOMS: atom_id res chain seq x y z
N MET A 1 -13.70 -12.49 -35.07
CA MET A 1 -14.06 -13.64 -34.24
C MET A 1 -13.61 -13.34 -32.83
N ALA A 2 -14.55 -13.21 -31.88
CA ALA A 2 -14.24 -13.05 -30.47
C ALA A 2 -13.71 -14.38 -29.91
N PRO A 3 -12.75 -14.38 -28.97
CA PRO A 3 -12.28 -15.62 -28.38
C PRO A 3 -13.38 -16.26 -27.53
N ASP A 4 -13.49 -17.57 -27.69
CA ASP A 4 -14.40 -18.48 -27.00
C ASP A 4 -13.91 -18.67 -25.55
N TRP A 5 -14.74 -18.28 -24.58
CA TRP A 5 -14.41 -18.28 -23.14
C TRP A 5 -14.82 -19.58 -22.43
N ASP A 6 -15.45 -20.53 -23.13
CA ASP A 6 -16.14 -21.67 -22.48
C ASP A 6 -15.34 -22.98 -22.46
N THR A 7 -14.01 -22.95 -22.56
CA THR A 7 -13.19 -24.15 -22.30
C THR A 7 -11.93 -23.85 -21.50
N LEU A 8 -12.11 -23.40 -20.26
CA LEU A 8 -11.09 -23.51 -19.21
C LEU A 8 -11.67 -24.36 -18.08
N THR A 9 -11.23 -25.62 -18.02
CA THR A 9 -11.37 -26.48 -16.85
C THR A 9 -10.87 -25.74 -15.61
N ALA A 10 -11.60 -25.83 -14.50
CA ALA A 10 -11.32 -25.15 -13.24
C ALA A 10 -9.95 -25.49 -12.64
N THR A 11 -8.91 -24.81 -13.14
CA THR A 11 -7.59 -24.68 -12.53
C THR A 11 -6.97 -23.38 -13.06
N ASP A 12 -6.79 -22.42 -12.14
CA ASP A 12 -5.87 -21.28 -12.20
C ASP A 12 -6.30 -19.97 -12.90
N VAL A 13 -7.48 -19.44 -12.57
CA VAL A 13 -7.64 -17.97 -12.58
C VAL A 13 -7.09 -17.46 -11.25
N ALA A 14 -5.92 -16.80 -11.28
CA ALA A 14 -5.31 -16.22 -10.09
C ALA A 14 -6.30 -15.30 -9.37
N HIS A 15 -6.44 -15.46 -8.06
CA HIS A 15 -7.42 -14.67 -7.29
C HIS A 15 -7.00 -13.19 -7.27
N PRO A 16 -7.92 -12.20 -7.36
CA PRO A 16 -7.56 -10.78 -7.43
C PRO A 16 -6.65 -10.30 -6.28
N LEU A 17 -6.81 -10.90 -5.09
CA LEU A 17 -5.97 -10.61 -3.92
C LEU A 17 -4.56 -11.23 -3.95
N ASP A 18 -4.23 -12.09 -4.92
CA ASP A 18 -2.87 -12.61 -5.06
C ASP A 18 -1.91 -11.56 -5.64
N ASN A 19 -2.46 -10.62 -6.43
CA ASN A 19 -1.77 -9.46 -6.96
C ASN A 19 -2.67 -8.19 -6.87
N PRO A 20 -2.97 -7.73 -5.64
CA PRO A 20 -4.00 -6.72 -5.41
C PRO A 20 -3.61 -5.34 -5.95
N VAL A 21 -2.31 -5.04 -6.03
CA VAL A 21 -1.80 -3.79 -6.60
C VAL A 21 -2.03 -3.78 -8.11
N TRP A 22 -1.63 -4.83 -8.83
CA TRP A 22 -1.90 -4.93 -10.28
C TRP A 22 -3.40 -4.88 -10.57
N ALA A 23 -4.19 -5.69 -9.86
CA ALA A 23 -5.63 -5.78 -10.06
C ALA A 23 -6.34 -4.42 -9.82
N ALA A 24 -5.88 -3.63 -8.85
CA ALA A 24 -6.41 -2.29 -8.63
C ALA A 24 -5.98 -1.30 -9.73
N LEU A 25 -4.69 -1.27 -10.09
CA LEU A 25 -4.15 -0.35 -11.12
C LEU A 25 -4.64 -0.66 -12.54
N ALA A 26 -4.94 -1.93 -12.82
CA ALA A 26 -5.55 -2.36 -14.08
C ALA A 26 -7.07 -2.09 -14.15
N GLY A 27 -7.70 -1.73 -13.02
CA GLY A 27 -9.14 -1.51 -12.91
C GLY A 27 -9.47 -0.19 -12.22
N THR A 28 -10.07 -0.27 -11.03
CA THR A 28 -10.64 0.88 -10.29
C THR A 28 -9.68 2.05 -10.11
N HIS A 29 -8.37 1.80 -10.00
CA HIS A 29 -7.35 2.81 -9.75
C HIS A 29 -6.55 3.17 -11.01
N ARG A 30 -7.09 2.94 -12.21
CA ARG A 30 -6.40 3.23 -13.48
C ARG A 30 -5.96 4.70 -13.60
N ASP A 31 -6.75 5.64 -13.09
CA ASP A 31 -6.44 7.07 -13.14
C ASP A 31 -5.31 7.48 -12.17
N TYR A 32 -4.90 6.57 -11.28
CA TYR A 32 -3.76 6.74 -10.38
C TYR A 32 -2.54 5.92 -10.83
N ALA A 33 -2.55 5.37 -12.04
CA ALA A 33 -1.54 4.45 -12.54
C ALA A 33 -0.64 5.08 -13.60
N GLU A 34 0.67 4.93 -13.44
CA GLU A 34 1.63 5.03 -14.54
C GLU A 34 1.96 3.60 -15.00
N VAL A 35 1.91 3.35 -16.32
CA VAL A 35 2.00 1.99 -16.88
C VAL A 35 3.02 1.97 -18.02
N VAL A 36 3.91 0.98 -18.00
CA VAL A 36 4.80 0.62 -19.11
C VAL A 36 4.66 -0.88 -19.31
N GLY A 37 4.21 -1.31 -20.49
CA GLY A 37 4.08 -2.73 -20.83
C GLY A 37 3.34 -3.55 -19.76
N ARG A 38 4.07 -4.46 -19.11
CA ARG A 38 3.60 -5.40 -18.06
C ARG A 38 3.89 -4.91 -16.63
N ALA A 39 4.23 -3.65 -16.44
CA ALA A 39 4.47 -3.04 -15.14
C ALA A 39 3.61 -1.78 -14.95
N ALA A 40 3.16 -1.58 -13.71
CA ALA A 40 2.39 -0.41 -13.32
C ALA A 40 2.83 0.07 -11.94
N ARG A 41 2.78 1.38 -11.70
CA ARG A 41 2.96 1.96 -10.36
C ARG A 41 1.89 2.98 -10.07
N TYR A 42 1.55 3.13 -8.80
CA TYR A 42 0.75 4.26 -8.36
C TYR A 42 1.51 5.58 -8.56
N LEU A 43 0.77 6.68 -8.74
CA LEU A 43 1.33 8.02 -8.61
C LEU A 43 2.00 8.17 -7.22
N PRO A 44 3.23 8.69 -7.14
CA PRO A 44 4.00 8.71 -5.88
C PRO A 44 3.33 9.47 -4.72
N ASP A 45 2.47 10.43 -5.02
CA ASP A 45 1.71 11.22 -4.04
C ASP A 45 0.38 10.58 -3.61
N ALA A 46 0.02 9.44 -4.21
CA ALA A 46 -1.17 8.65 -3.86
C ALA A 46 -0.82 7.38 -3.08
N ASN A 47 0.14 6.58 -3.56
CA ASN A 47 0.51 5.30 -2.95
C ASN A 47 1.91 4.85 -3.44
N PRO A 48 2.80 4.30 -2.59
CA PRO A 48 4.16 3.95 -3.02
C PRO A 48 4.28 2.64 -3.81
N PHE A 49 3.21 1.85 -3.94
CA PHE A 49 3.29 0.52 -4.53
C PHE A 49 3.37 0.54 -6.07
N ALA A 50 4.13 -0.42 -6.59
CA ALA A 50 4.10 -0.88 -7.96
C ALA A 50 3.74 -2.36 -8.04
N ALA A 51 3.44 -2.81 -9.25
CA ALA A 51 3.10 -4.17 -9.55
C ALA A 51 3.57 -4.60 -10.93
N LEU A 52 3.76 -5.91 -11.04
CA LEU A 52 4.03 -6.63 -12.27
C LEU A 52 2.75 -7.37 -12.66
N ALA A 53 2.44 -7.46 -13.95
CA ALA A 53 1.33 -8.28 -14.43
C ALA A 53 1.52 -9.74 -14.01
N ASP A 54 2.74 -10.24 -14.20
CA ASP A 54 3.20 -11.55 -13.79
C ASP A 54 4.65 -11.42 -13.28
N PRO A 55 4.92 -11.65 -11.99
CA PRO A 55 6.28 -11.59 -11.45
C PRO A 55 7.19 -12.72 -11.96
N ALA A 56 6.65 -13.77 -12.58
CA ALA A 56 7.45 -14.82 -13.22
C ALA A 56 7.93 -14.44 -14.63
N ASP A 57 7.35 -13.40 -15.25
CA ASP A 57 7.74 -12.94 -16.59
C ASP A 57 8.91 -11.92 -16.51
N PRO A 58 10.11 -12.22 -17.02
CA PRO A 58 11.24 -11.29 -17.02
C PRO A 58 10.95 -9.96 -17.73
N ARG A 59 10.03 -9.95 -18.70
CA ARG A 59 9.63 -8.72 -19.39
C ARG A 59 8.93 -7.74 -18.47
N ALA A 60 8.16 -8.24 -17.49
CA ALA A 60 7.51 -7.38 -16.51
C ALA A 60 8.55 -6.65 -15.63
N TRP A 61 9.64 -7.32 -15.28
CA TRP A 61 10.75 -6.71 -14.56
C TRP A 61 11.49 -5.67 -15.39
N ALA A 62 11.74 -5.93 -16.68
CA ALA A 62 12.34 -4.97 -17.59
C ALA A 62 11.46 -3.71 -17.74
N ASP A 63 10.15 -3.91 -17.92
CA ASP A 63 9.16 -2.84 -18.00
C ASP A 63 9.11 -2.01 -16.70
N LEU A 64 9.22 -2.67 -15.53
CA LEU A 64 9.24 -1.98 -14.24
C LEU A 64 10.52 -1.14 -14.07
N ALA A 65 11.68 -1.65 -14.48
CA ALA A 65 12.93 -0.88 -14.47
C ALA A 65 12.83 0.36 -15.36
N ALA A 66 12.24 0.23 -16.56
CA ALA A 66 12.00 1.35 -17.46
C ALA A 66 11.02 2.37 -16.88
N LEU A 67 9.94 1.91 -16.24
CA LEU A 67 8.93 2.76 -15.60
C LEU A 67 9.49 3.55 -14.42
N VAL A 68 10.31 2.90 -13.59
CA VAL A 68 10.80 3.49 -12.33
C VAL A 68 12.06 4.33 -12.55
N GLY A 69 12.87 3.99 -13.55
CA GLY A 69 14.16 4.62 -13.83
C GLY A 69 15.30 4.01 -13.00
N PRO A 70 16.56 4.23 -13.40
CA PRO A 70 17.71 3.52 -12.85
C PRO A 70 18.04 3.91 -11.41
N GLY A 71 18.45 2.93 -10.60
CA GLY A 71 18.86 3.12 -9.19
C GLY A 71 17.77 3.66 -8.24
N ARG A 72 16.49 3.65 -8.63
CA ARG A 72 15.38 4.18 -7.82
C ARG A 72 14.71 3.06 -7.02
N GLU A 73 14.14 3.44 -5.87
CA GLU A 73 13.39 2.51 -5.02
C GLU A 73 11.92 2.43 -5.43
N VAL A 74 11.36 1.22 -5.29
CA VAL A 74 9.95 0.91 -5.53
C VAL A 74 9.47 -0.17 -4.56
N TRP A 75 8.20 -0.11 -4.17
CA TRP A 75 7.59 -1.10 -3.28
C TRP A 75 6.71 -2.07 -4.05
N LEU A 76 6.89 -3.37 -3.82
CA LEU A 76 5.99 -4.42 -4.31
C LEU A 76 5.37 -5.16 -3.13
N THR A 77 4.27 -5.87 -3.38
CA THR A 77 3.72 -6.85 -2.43
C THR A 77 3.39 -8.17 -3.14
N GLY A 78 3.32 -9.25 -2.38
CA GLY A 78 3.12 -10.61 -2.88
C GLY A 78 4.31 -11.48 -2.48
N LEU A 79 4.76 -12.35 -3.39
CA LEU A 79 5.93 -13.21 -3.20
C LEU A 79 6.87 -13.14 -4.42
N PRO A 80 7.35 -11.95 -4.83
CA PRO A 80 8.25 -11.86 -5.98
C PRO A 80 9.65 -12.37 -5.62
N THR A 81 10.31 -13.00 -6.59
CA THR A 81 11.76 -13.25 -6.56
C THR A 81 12.40 -12.26 -7.54
N PRO A 82 13.05 -11.19 -7.07
CA PRO A 82 13.69 -10.22 -7.95
C PRO A 82 14.77 -10.88 -8.81
N PRO A 83 14.88 -10.55 -10.10
CA PRO A 83 15.94 -11.07 -10.95
C PRO A 83 17.29 -10.41 -10.60
N GLU A 84 18.37 -10.96 -11.15
CA GLU A 84 19.71 -10.41 -10.99
C GLU A 84 19.77 -8.91 -11.34
N GLY A 85 20.60 -8.16 -10.60
CA GLY A 85 20.75 -6.72 -10.74
C GLY A 85 19.75 -5.88 -9.95
N TRP A 86 18.68 -6.48 -9.41
CA TRP A 86 17.80 -5.83 -8.44
C TRP A 86 18.31 -6.02 -7.02
N GLU A 87 18.31 -4.95 -6.23
CA GLU A 87 18.69 -5.00 -4.83
C GLU A 87 17.45 -5.02 -3.94
N THR A 88 17.39 -5.96 -3.00
CA THR A 88 16.36 -5.92 -1.94
C THR A 88 16.80 -4.97 -0.83
N VAL A 89 16.23 -3.77 -0.80
CA VAL A 89 16.51 -2.74 0.22
C VAL A 89 15.82 -3.07 1.52
N ARG A 90 14.58 -3.59 1.44
CA ARG A 90 13.78 -3.95 2.62
C ARG A 90 12.87 -5.12 2.31
N SER A 91 12.65 -6.00 3.29
CA SER A 91 11.63 -7.04 3.23
C SER A 91 10.90 -7.11 4.57
N ILE A 92 9.58 -7.01 4.51
CA ILE A 92 8.71 -6.98 5.69
C ILE A 92 7.68 -8.10 5.54
N PRO A 93 7.73 -9.14 6.39
CA PRO A 93 6.68 -10.15 6.43
C PRO A 93 5.32 -9.52 6.74
N GLY A 94 4.31 -9.88 5.97
CA GLY A 94 2.96 -9.41 6.10
C GLY A 94 1.97 -10.55 6.32
N VAL A 95 0.75 -10.18 6.68
CA VAL A 95 -0.43 -11.04 6.59
C VAL A 95 -1.46 -10.35 5.72
N GLN A 96 -2.16 -11.11 4.91
CA GLN A 96 -3.36 -10.71 4.19
C GLN A 96 -4.55 -11.40 4.85
N LEU A 97 -5.53 -10.59 5.27
CA LEU A 97 -6.72 -11.08 5.94
C LEU A 97 -7.97 -10.83 5.09
N ASP A 98 -8.76 -11.87 4.90
CA ASP A 98 -10.07 -11.87 4.27
C ASP A 98 -11.12 -11.34 5.27
N GLY A 99 -11.94 -10.37 4.84
CA GLY A 99 -12.97 -9.75 5.68
C GLY A 99 -14.40 -10.20 5.34
N SER A 100 -14.60 -11.27 4.58
CA SER A 100 -15.93 -11.74 4.16
C SER A 100 -16.87 -11.97 5.34
N ALA A 101 -16.34 -12.48 6.47
CA ALA A 101 -17.11 -12.76 7.68
C ALA A 101 -17.19 -11.57 8.67
N VAL A 102 -16.60 -10.42 8.35
CA VAL A 102 -16.56 -9.26 9.26
C VAL A 102 -17.96 -8.69 9.45
N ARG A 103 -18.34 -8.34 10.66
CA ARG A 103 -19.58 -7.59 10.87
C ARG A 103 -19.39 -6.14 10.41
N ALA A 104 -20.02 -5.79 9.30
CA ALA A 104 -20.09 -4.41 8.83
C ALA A 104 -21.19 -3.64 9.58
N GLU A 105 -20.86 -2.44 10.03
CA GLU A 105 -21.78 -1.60 10.81
C GLU A 105 -21.37 -0.14 10.67
N ALA A 106 -22.29 0.72 10.25
CA ALA A 106 -22.07 2.16 10.20
C ALA A 106 -21.86 2.71 11.61
N ASP A 107 -21.05 3.76 11.72
CA ASP A 107 -20.83 4.45 12.99
C ASP A 107 -21.42 5.86 12.91
N PRO A 108 -22.37 6.23 13.80
CA PRO A 108 -23.03 7.53 13.75
C PRO A 108 -22.11 8.71 14.07
N GLU A 109 -20.96 8.49 14.71
CA GLU A 109 -19.95 9.54 14.95
C GLU A 109 -18.93 9.65 13.81
N ALA A 110 -18.87 8.67 12.91
CA ALA A 110 -17.91 8.68 11.82
C ALA A 110 -18.31 9.70 10.74
N VAL A 111 -17.40 10.61 10.43
CA VAL A 111 -17.55 11.58 9.36
C VAL A 111 -16.68 11.20 8.16
N ARG A 112 -17.17 11.46 6.95
CA ARG A 112 -16.38 11.27 5.74
C ARG A 112 -15.26 12.31 5.68
N LEU A 113 -14.04 11.85 5.46
CA LEU A 113 -12.87 12.70 5.26
C LEU A 113 -12.59 12.84 3.76
N GLY A 114 -12.07 14.01 3.35
CA GLY A 114 -11.73 14.30 1.96
C GLY A 114 -10.51 15.21 1.82
N PRO A 115 -10.29 15.79 0.62
CA PRO A 115 -9.13 16.65 0.35
C PRO A 115 -8.96 17.83 1.34
N ALA A 116 -10.07 18.35 1.89
CA ALA A 116 -10.05 19.41 2.89
C ALA A 116 -9.45 18.97 4.24
N ASP A 117 -9.49 17.68 4.57
CA ASP A 117 -9.00 17.12 5.83
C ASP A 117 -7.52 16.66 5.76
N VAL A 118 -6.88 16.71 4.59
CA VAL A 118 -5.54 16.12 4.35
C VAL A 118 -4.49 16.62 5.34
N ALA A 119 -4.52 17.90 5.70
CA ALA A 119 -3.58 18.44 6.69
C ALA A 119 -3.72 17.75 8.07
N GLU A 120 -4.95 17.55 8.56
CA GLU A 120 -5.21 16.85 9.82
C GLU A 120 -4.92 15.35 9.72
N MET A 121 -5.23 14.73 8.57
CA MET A 121 -4.92 13.32 8.33
C MET A 121 -3.41 13.07 8.36
N LEU A 122 -2.61 13.93 7.72
CA LEU A 122 -1.16 13.86 7.72
C LEU A 122 -0.58 14.11 9.12
N GLU A 123 -1.17 15.00 9.92
CA GLU A 123 -0.79 15.18 11.33
C GLU A 123 -1.01 13.87 12.11
N LEU A 124 -2.19 13.26 11.97
CA LEU A 124 -2.52 12.01 12.64
C LEU A 124 -1.60 10.87 12.20
N VAL A 125 -1.32 10.73 10.90
CA VAL A 125 -0.38 9.75 10.34
C VAL A 125 1.00 9.93 10.97
N ARG A 126 1.53 11.16 11.04
CA ARG A 126 2.83 11.43 11.63
C ARG A 126 2.92 11.02 13.10
N LEU A 127 1.81 11.10 13.83
CA LEU A 127 1.75 10.74 15.26
C LEU A 127 1.59 9.24 15.51
N THR A 128 1.10 8.49 14.52
CA THR A 128 0.64 7.10 14.73
C THR A 128 1.28 6.08 13.81
N GLU A 129 1.94 6.54 12.74
CA GLU A 129 2.67 5.73 11.77
C GLU A 129 1.85 4.52 11.26
N PRO A 130 0.62 4.68 10.72
CA PRO A 130 -0.23 3.56 10.30
C PRO A 130 0.28 2.80 9.06
N GLY A 131 1.39 3.24 8.49
CA GLY A 131 1.89 2.86 7.17
C GLY A 131 1.92 4.05 6.21
N PRO A 132 2.24 3.82 4.93
CA PRO A 132 2.36 4.88 3.94
C PRO A 132 1.04 5.64 3.77
N PHE A 133 1.13 6.97 3.81
CA PHE A 133 0.04 7.88 3.51
C PHE A 133 0.63 9.18 2.97
N ALA A 134 0.13 9.61 1.82
CA ALA A 134 0.57 10.76 1.05
C ALA A 134 -0.63 11.67 0.76
N PRO A 135 -0.42 12.91 0.25
CA PRO A 135 -1.49 13.90 0.13
C PRO A 135 -2.71 13.44 -0.66
N ARG A 136 -2.52 12.62 -1.69
CA ARG A 136 -3.60 12.10 -2.54
C ARG A 136 -4.06 10.70 -2.16
N THR A 137 -3.52 10.10 -1.08
CA THR A 137 -3.98 8.78 -0.61
C THR A 137 -5.46 8.79 -0.25
N VAL A 138 -5.98 9.92 0.24
CA VAL A 138 -7.43 10.09 0.54
C VAL A 138 -8.32 9.90 -0.69
N GLU A 139 -7.79 10.09 -1.91
CA GLU A 139 -8.55 9.98 -3.17
C GLU A 139 -8.75 8.53 -3.63
N LEU A 140 -8.00 7.57 -3.05
CA LEU A 140 -8.06 6.15 -3.42
C LEU A 140 -9.34 5.43 -2.94
N GLY A 141 -10.14 6.09 -2.09
CA GLY A 141 -11.43 5.56 -1.68
C GLY A 141 -12.04 6.33 -0.53
N THR A 142 -12.88 5.65 0.24
CA THR A 142 -13.59 6.23 1.38
C THR A 142 -12.70 6.27 2.59
N TYR A 143 -12.59 7.46 3.18
CA TYR A 143 -11.97 7.67 4.48
C TYR A 143 -13.02 8.14 5.49
N LEU A 144 -12.97 7.56 6.68
CA LEU A 144 -13.84 7.88 7.80
C LEU A 144 -12.99 8.31 8.99
N GLY A 145 -13.46 9.33 9.70
CA GLY A 145 -12.80 9.89 10.87
C GLY A 145 -13.74 10.09 12.04
N ILE A 146 -13.20 10.03 13.26
CA ILE A 146 -13.91 10.41 14.48
C ILE A 146 -13.21 11.64 15.07
N ARG A 147 -14.01 12.64 15.47
CA ARG A 147 -13.52 13.90 16.05
C ARG A 147 -13.86 14.01 17.54
N ARG A 148 -12.97 14.65 18.32
CA ARG A 148 -13.18 15.03 19.73
C ARG A 148 -12.74 16.46 19.92
N GLY A 149 -13.61 17.32 20.46
CA GLY A 149 -13.33 18.74 20.60
C GLY A 149 -12.95 19.41 19.28
N GLY A 150 -13.57 19.00 18.16
CA GLY A 150 -13.28 19.49 16.81
C GLY A 150 -12.06 18.87 16.12
N ARG A 151 -11.17 18.18 16.84
CA ARG A 151 -9.93 17.61 16.30
C ARG A 151 -10.12 16.17 15.82
N LEU A 152 -9.52 15.79 14.69
CA LEU A 152 -9.46 14.40 14.23
C LEU A 152 -8.65 13.53 15.21
N VAL A 153 -9.29 12.54 15.84
CA VAL A 153 -8.64 11.67 16.84
C VAL A 153 -8.43 10.23 16.37
N ALA A 154 -9.19 9.79 15.38
CA ALA A 154 -9.03 8.47 14.77
C ALA A 154 -9.50 8.50 13.33
N MET A 155 -8.88 7.68 12.47
CA MET A 155 -9.34 7.49 11.10
C MET A 155 -9.08 6.06 10.62
N ALA A 156 -9.81 5.67 9.58
CA ALA A 156 -9.56 4.50 8.75
C ALA A 156 -10.06 4.81 7.33
N GLY A 157 -9.51 4.14 6.32
CA GLY A 157 -10.02 4.29 4.96
C GLY A 157 -9.64 3.15 4.06
N GLU A 158 -9.64 3.41 2.76
CA GLU A 158 -9.41 2.42 1.71
C GLU A 158 -8.08 2.66 1.00
N ARG A 159 -7.41 1.61 0.50
CA ARG A 159 -6.10 1.75 -0.19
C ARG A 159 -5.99 1.09 -1.54
N MET A 160 -6.33 -0.20 -1.66
CA MET A 160 -6.34 -0.94 -2.92
C MET A 160 -7.76 -1.42 -3.21
N ARG A 161 -8.20 -1.32 -4.48
CA ARG A 161 -9.54 -1.75 -4.89
C ARG A 161 -9.52 -2.73 -6.08
N PRO A 162 -9.03 -3.98 -5.88
CA PRO A 162 -9.17 -5.05 -6.87
C PRO A 162 -10.65 -5.32 -7.21
N PRO A 163 -10.97 -5.92 -8.38
CA PRO A 163 -12.35 -6.23 -8.73
C PRO A 163 -13.06 -7.07 -7.64
N GLY A 164 -14.16 -6.57 -7.10
CA GLY A 164 -14.95 -7.22 -6.05
C GLY A 164 -14.38 -7.11 -4.63
N TRP A 165 -13.27 -6.38 -4.43
CA TRP A 165 -12.59 -6.27 -3.16
C TRP A 165 -12.18 -4.82 -2.85
N SER A 166 -12.15 -4.47 -1.56
CA SER A 166 -11.58 -3.20 -1.12
C SER A 166 -10.74 -3.37 0.14
N GLU A 167 -9.55 -2.79 0.13
CA GLU A 167 -8.59 -2.90 1.21
C GLU A 167 -8.86 -1.85 2.29
N ILE A 168 -9.18 -2.28 3.50
CA ILE A 168 -9.19 -1.40 4.67
C ILE A 168 -7.75 -1.09 5.09
N SER A 169 -7.44 0.19 5.24
CA SER A 169 -6.10 0.68 5.53
C SER A 169 -6.11 1.93 6.40
N ALA A 170 -4.92 2.44 6.70
CA ALA A 170 -4.68 3.67 7.45
C ALA A 170 -5.46 3.75 8.78
N VAL A 171 -5.65 2.61 9.44
CA VAL A 171 -6.35 2.51 10.73
C VAL A 171 -5.44 3.06 11.82
N CYS A 172 -5.76 4.24 12.34
CA CYS A 172 -5.02 4.83 13.44
C CYS A 172 -5.89 5.61 14.41
N THR A 173 -5.36 5.76 15.62
CA THR A 173 -5.99 6.50 16.72
C THR A 173 -4.90 7.23 17.48
N ARG A 174 -5.12 8.50 17.79
CA ARG A 174 -4.19 9.32 18.55
C ARG A 174 -3.85 8.63 19.88
N PRO A 175 -2.60 8.73 20.37
CA PRO A 175 -2.17 8.05 21.60
C PRO A 175 -3.05 8.35 22.82
N ASP A 176 -3.55 9.58 22.95
CA ASP A 176 -4.41 10.06 24.05
C ASP A 176 -5.86 9.56 23.99
N HIS A 177 -6.26 8.87 22.91
CA HIS A 177 -7.63 8.34 22.70
C HIS A 177 -7.64 6.82 22.45
N ARG A 178 -6.54 6.13 22.80
CA ARG A 178 -6.45 4.66 22.69
C ARG A 178 -7.26 4.00 23.81
N GLY A 179 -7.69 2.75 23.58
CA GLY A 179 -8.49 2.00 24.55
C GLY A 179 -10.00 2.29 24.50
N GLU A 180 -10.42 3.33 23.77
CA GLU A 180 -11.84 3.70 23.59
C GLU A 180 -12.56 2.90 22.50
N GLY A 181 -11.90 1.92 21.88
CA GLY A 181 -12.49 1.07 20.83
C GLY A 181 -12.66 1.74 19.44
N LEU A 182 -12.15 2.96 19.24
CA LEU A 182 -12.32 3.74 18.01
C LEU A 182 -11.84 3.03 16.74
N ALA A 183 -10.70 2.34 16.79
CA ALA A 183 -10.17 1.60 15.65
C ALA A 183 -11.13 0.50 15.16
N GLY A 184 -11.69 -0.29 16.09
CA GLY A 184 -12.64 -1.35 15.72
C GLY A 184 -13.97 -0.79 15.20
N ARG A 185 -14.44 0.32 15.76
CA ARG A 185 -15.60 1.07 15.27
C ARG A 185 -15.40 1.53 13.82
N LEU A 186 -14.29 2.20 13.54
CA LEU A 186 -13.95 2.69 12.20
C LEU A 186 -13.75 1.56 11.19
N VAL A 187 -13.12 0.44 11.57
CA VAL A 187 -12.98 -0.73 10.68
C VAL A 187 -14.35 -1.28 10.26
N ARG A 188 -15.31 -1.39 11.20
CA ARG A 188 -16.67 -1.83 10.87
C ARG A 188 -17.42 -0.82 9.99
N ALA A 189 -17.21 0.47 10.21
CA ALA A 189 -17.82 1.54 9.41
C ALA A 189 -17.27 1.55 7.98
N VAL A 190 -15.95 1.40 7.80
CA VAL A 190 -15.37 1.25 6.45
C VAL A 190 -15.86 -0.04 5.80
N ALA A 191 -15.91 -1.16 6.53
CA ALA A 191 -16.49 -2.40 6.00
C ALA A 191 -17.96 -2.25 5.55
N ALA A 192 -18.75 -1.40 6.22
CA ALA A 192 -20.11 -1.07 5.79
C ALA A 192 -20.11 -0.31 4.45
N ALA A 193 -19.28 0.73 4.33
CA ALA A 193 -19.14 1.47 3.07
C ALA A 193 -18.63 0.59 1.91
N VAL A 194 -17.76 -0.38 2.21
CA VAL A 194 -17.28 -1.37 1.23
C VAL A 194 -18.43 -2.25 0.74
N ARG A 195 -19.22 -2.81 1.67
CA ARG A 195 -20.34 -3.71 1.34
C ARG A 195 -21.50 -3.02 0.65
N GLU A 196 -21.78 -1.77 1.01
CA GLU A 196 -22.84 -0.97 0.37
C GLU A 196 -22.62 -0.86 -1.14
N ARG A 197 -21.35 -0.84 -1.58
CA ARG A 197 -20.98 -0.81 -3.00
C ARG A 197 -20.88 -2.19 -3.66
N GLY A 198 -21.09 -3.28 -2.91
CA GLY A 198 -20.97 -4.66 -3.40
C GLY A 198 -19.56 -5.24 -3.35
N ASP A 199 -18.58 -4.56 -2.76
CA ASP A 199 -17.22 -5.07 -2.58
C ASP A 199 -17.10 -5.91 -1.28
N VAL A 200 -16.10 -6.78 -1.22
CA VAL A 200 -15.72 -7.51 0.00
C VAL A 200 -14.51 -6.85 0.68
N PRO A 201 -14.54 -6.57 2.00
CA PRO A 201 -13.40 -6.00 2.68
C PRO A 201 -12.27 -7.02 2.82
N PHE A 202 -11.04 -6.56 2.67
CA PHE A 202 -9.84 -7.29 3.08
C PHE A 202 -8.85 -6.29 3.70
N LEU A 203 -7.76 -6.77 4.27
CA LEU A 203 -6.67 -5.89 4.69
C LEU A 203 -5.33 -6.60 4.70
N HIS A 204 -4.27 -5.81 4.77
CA HIS A 204 -2.98 -6.32 5.20
C HIS A 204 -2.47 -5.69 6.49
N ALA A 205 -1.62 -6.43 7.20
CA ALA A 205 -0.83 -5.91 8.31
C ALA A 205 0.60 -6.46 8.23
N ALA A 206 1.57 -5.73 8.79
CA ALA A 206 2.88 -6.30 9.08
C ALA A 206 2.71 -7.47 10.07
N ALA A 207 3.39 -8.60 9.84
CA ALA A 207 3.29 -9.78 10.70
C ALA A 207 3.69 -9.49 12.15
N ALA A 208 4.62 -8.55 12.35
CA ALA A 208 5.03 -8.08 13.67
C ALA A 208 3.93 -7.31 14.44
N ASN A 209 2.90 -6.79 13.77
CA ASN A 209 1.80 -6.04 14.39
C ASN A 209 0.74 -6.99 14.99
N THR A 210 1.17 -7.83 15.93
CA THR A 210 0.32 -8.86 16.54
C THR A 210 -0.89 -8.27 17.26
N GLY A 211 -0.79 -7.04 17.78
CA GLY A 211 -1.91 -6.32 18.41
C GLY A 211 -3.05 -6.03 17.44
N ALA A 212 -2.73 -5.44 16.28
CA ALA A 212 -3.73 -5.19 15.25
C ALA A 212 -4.28 -6.50 14.67
N ILE A 213 -3.43 -7.51 14.44
CA ILE A 213 -3.86 -8.83 13.94
C ILE A 213 -4.87 -9.49 14.89
N ARG A 214 -4.65 -9.43 16.21
CA ARG A 214 -5.62 -9.94 17.20
C ARG A 214 -6.96 -9.20 17.12
N LEU A 215 -6.93 -7.87 16.99
CA LEU A 215 -8.13 -7.06 16.80
C LEU A 215 -8.87 -7.43 15.50
N TYR A 216 -8.17 -7.55 14.38
CA TYR A 216 -8.80 -7.91 13.11
C TYR A 216 -9.44 -9.30 13.18
N ARG A 217 -8.74 -10.29 13.75
CA ARG A 217 -9.31 -11.63 13.94
C ARG A 217 -10.54 -11.64 14.84
N SER A 218 -10.55 -10.87 15.94
CA SER A 218 -11.74 -10.80 16.80
C SER A 218 -12.94 -10.12 16.13
N MET A 219 -12.71 -9.35 15.06
CA MET A 219 -13.77 -8.75 14.24
C MET A 219 -14.27 -9.67 13.11
N GLY A 220 -13.70 -10.87 12.95
CA GLY A 220 -14.09 -11.83 11.92
C GLY A 220 -13.20 -11.84 10.68
N PHE A 221 -12.07 -11.13 10.68
CA PHE A 221 -11.08 -11.29 9.62
C PHE A 221 -10.36 -12.64 9.72
N VAL A 222 -10.20 -13.35 8.61
CA VAL A 222 -9.56 -14.67 8.54
C VAL A 222 -8.24 -14.57 7.78
N LEU A 223 -7.21 -15.27 8.24
CA LEU A 223 -5.92 -15.30 7.53
C LEU A 223 -6.10 -15.97 6.16
N ARG A 224 -5.75 -15.25 5.10
CA ARG A 224 -5.77 -15.74 3.72
C ARG A 224 -4.38 -16.16 3.23
N ARG A 225 -3.38 -15.29 3.44
CA ARG A 225 -2.02 -15.43 2.90
C ARG A 225 -1.01 -14.66 3.75
N GLU A 226 0.27 -15.03 3.63
CA GLU A 226 1.40 -14.33 4.25
C GLU A 226 2.32 -13.75 3.15
N PRO A 227 2.01 -12.57 2.59
CA PRO A 227 2.86 -11.95 1.58
C PRO A 227 4.07 -11.26 2.24
N VAL A 228 5.01 -10.81 1.42
CA VAL A 228 6.00 -9.81 1.83
C VAL A 228 5.64 -8.44 1.27
N PHE A 229 5.98 -7.39 2.00
CA PHE A 229 6.15 -6.04 1.46
C PHE A 229 7.63 -5.85 1.21
N ILE A 230 8.02 -5.69 -0.05
CA ILE A 230 9.41 -5.67 -0.45
C ILE A 230 9.73 -4.33 -1.10
N GLY A 231 10.73 -3.64 -0.55
CA GLY A 231 11.34 -2.46 -1.14
C GLY A 231 12.51 -2.90 -1.99
N LEU A 232 12.44 -2.61 -3.28
CA LEU A 232 13.46 -2.99 -4.26
C LEU A 232 14.09 -1.74 -4.86
N ARG A 233 15.39 -1.80 -5.14
CA ARG A 233 16.08 -0.82 -5.97
C ARG A 233 16.27 -1.40 -7.36
N THR A 234 15.82 -0.66 -8.37
CA THR A 234 16.03 -1.00 -9.78
C THR A 234 17.53 -1.07 -10.09
N PRO A 235 17.95 -1.87 -11.10
CA PRO A 235 19.32 -1.85 -11.59
C PRO A 235 19.83 -0.42 -11.84
N GLY A 236 21.08 -0.16 -11.47
CA GLY A 236 21.75 1.10 -11.81
C GLY A 236 22.02 1.20 -13.31
N VAL A 237 22.40 2.39 -13.77
CA VAL A 237 23.09 2.50 -15.07
C VAL A 237 24.41 1.75 -14.89
N ALA A 238 24.64 0.70 -15.70
CA ALA A 238 25.95 0.07 -15.71
C ALA A 238 26.99 1.18 -15.93
N PRO A 239 28.07 1.26 -15.13
CA PRO A 239 29.12 2.22 -15.42
C PRO A 239 29.55 2.00 -16.86
N GLU A 240 29.49 3.04 -17.69
CA GLU A 240 30.09 2.98 -19.02
C GLU A 240 31.53 2.52 -18.81
N THR A 241 31.85 1.31 -19.26
CA THR A 241 33.24 0.87 -19.34
C THR A 241 33.87 1.69 -20.45
N SER A 242 34.24 2.94 -20.15
CA SER A 242 35.10 3.75 -20.99
C SER A 242 36.46 3.07 -21.01
N PRO A 243 36.97 2.66 -22.18
CA PRO A 243 38.33 2.14 -22.26
C PRO A 243 39.30 3.31 -22.10
N GLY A 244 39.97 3.36 -20.95
CA GLY A 244 41.25 4.03 -20.72
C GLY A 244 41.33 5.53 -21.06
N GLY A 245 41.25 6.37 -20.04
CA GLY A 245 41.65 7.79 -20.13
C GLY A 245 42.19 8.28 -18.79
N ALA A 246 43.52 8.29 -18.64
CA ALA A 246 44.19 8.91 -17.50
C ALA A 246 44.07 10.43 -17.57
N GLY A 247 43.76 11.09 -16.43
CA GLY A 247 44.12 12.50 -16.21
C GLY A 247 43.11 13.37 -15.46
N ALA A 248 43.55 13.80 -14.28
CA ALA A 248 43.23 15.04 -13.55
C ALA A 248 41.91 15.17 -12.75
N ASP A 249 42.10 15.34 -11.43
CA ASP A 249 41.12 15.81 -10.45
C ASP A 249 40.57 17.21 -10.79
N PRO A 250 39.26 17.45 -10.64
CA PRO A 250 38.72 18.77 -10.41
C PRO A 250 38.27 18.97 -8.95
N ALA A 251 38.53 20.18 -8.45
CA ALA A 251 38.16 20.71 -7.14
C ALA A 251 36.63 20.75 -6.90
N PRO A 252 36.16 20.79 -5.63
CA PRO A 252 34.74 20.68 -5.31
C PRO A 252 33.99 21.99 -5.53
N PRO A 253 32.76 21.99 -6.09
CA PRO A 253 31.85 23.10 -5.97
C PRO A 253 30.99 23.01 -4.69
N SER A 254 30.74 24.20 -4.17
CA SER A 254 29.95 24.57 -3.00
C SER A 254 28.44 24.39 -3.20
N GLY A 255 27.79 23.86 -2.15
CA GLY A 255 26.44 24.11 -1.64
C GLY A 255 25.27 24.42 -2.59
N ASP A 256 24.26 23.54 -2.58
CA ASP A 256 22.86 23.97 -2.48
C ASP A 256 22.03 22.93 -1.70
N ALA A 257 21.13 23.41 -0.86
CA ALA A 257 20.40 22.65 0.15
C ALA A 257 19.09 22.09 -0.43
N GLY A 258 19.14 20.84 -0.90
CA GLY A 258 17.96 20.04 -1.20
C GLY A 258 17.33 19.48 0.07
N ILE A 259 16.07 19.82 0.34
CA ILE A 259 15.28 19.28 1.45
C ILE A 259 15.09 17.77 1.25
N PRO A 260 15.47 16.89 2.20
CA PRO A 260 15.30 15.46 2.05
C PRO A 260 13.83 15.07 2.25
N VAL A 261 13.24 14.46 1.23
CA VAL A 261 12.00 13.68 1.36
C VAL A 261 12.33 12.46 2.22
N ARG A 262 11.83 12.44 3.46
CA ARG A 262 12.02 11.29 4.35
C ARG A 262 11.22 10.10 3.85
N GLU A 263 11.93 9.01 3.59
CA GLU A 263 11.40 7.67 3.29
C GLU A 263 10.64 7.12 4.50
N ASN A 264 9.35 7.45 4.61
CA ASN A 264 8.45 6.76 5.53
C ASN A 264 8.05 5.41 4.94
N GLY A 265 9.03 4.50 4.90
CA GLY A 265 8.81 3.09 4.60
C GLY A 265 7.91 2.45 5.65
N PHE A 266 7.15 1.45 5.23
CA PHE A 266 6.16 0.62 5.93
C PHE A 266 6.57 0.17 7.36
N GLN A 267 6.67 1.08 8.32
CA GLN A 267 6.92 0.77 9.72
C GLN A 267 5.71 1.21 10.51
N GLY A 268 4.67 0.38 10.45
CA GLY A 268 3.62 0.38 11.46
C GLY A 268 4.19 -0.11 12.78
N THR A 269 4.97 0.71 13.49
CA THR A 269 5.38 0.39 14.86
C THR A 269 4.20 0.69 15.78
N GLY A 270 3.30 -0.29 15.89
CA GLY A 270 2.38 -0.36 17.01
C GLY A 270 3.19 -0.51 18.30
N LYS A 271 3.67 0.59 18.88
CA LYS A 271 4.16 0.62 20.26
C LYS A 271 2.95 0.44 21.17
N GLY A 272 2.52 -0.81 21.32
CA GLY A 272 1.75 -1.28 22.45
C GLY A 272 2.70 -1.50 23.60
N HIS A 273 2.86 -0.48 24.46
CA HIS A 273 3.39 -0.73 25.81
C HIS A 273 2.20 -1.14 26.67
N THR A 274 2.14 -2.42 27.00
CA THR A 274 1.38 -2.95 28.13
C THR A 274 1.91 -2.32 29.42
N ARG A 275 1.08 -1.55 30.10
CA ARG A 275 0.76 -1.65 31.53
C ARG A 275 -0.56 -0.94 31.79
#